data_AF-A0A9W4JE60-F1
#
_entry.id   AF-A0A9W4JE60-F1
#
_cell.length_a   1.000
_cell.length_b   1.000
_cell.length_c   1.000
_cell.angle_alpha   90.00
_cell.angle_beta   90.00
_cell.angle_gamma   90.00
#
_symmetry.space_group_name_H-M   'P 1'
#
loop_
_entity.id
_entity.type
_entity.pdbx_description
1 polymer ?
#
loop_
_entity_poly.entity_id
_entity_poly.type
_entity_poly.pdbx_seq_one_letter_code
_entity_poly.pdbx_strand_id
1 'polypeptide(L)'
;MENLNPGTEGMHTFSEGDDSLLPLQNLTTTTILGGYSPGQDTTGQLLARQIATAIATKTPNENRLLVVGLGLGKETPDRDAFFAIIDLVLQCL
;
A
#
# COMPACT_ATOMS: atom_id res chain seq x y z
N MET A 1 0.22 -15.34 32.98
CA MET A 1 -1.02 -16.12 32.76
C MET A 1 -0.74 -17.05 31.60
N GLU A 2 -0.42 -18.31 31.90
CA GLU A 2 -0.13 -19.35 30.90
C GLU A 2 -1.41 -19.79 30.19
N ASN A 3 -1.33 -19.94 28.86
CA ASN A 3 -2.42 -20.40 28.02
C ASN A 3 -2.38 -21.94 27.93
N LEU A 4 -3.42 -22.61 28.41
CA LEU A 4 -3.54 -24.07 28.55
C LEU A 4 -4.34 -24.72 27.40
N ASN A 5 -4.28 -24.18 26.18
CA ASN A 5 -5.00 -24.77 25.05
C ASN A 5 -4.28 -26.03 24.53
N PRO A 6 -4.88 -27.23 24.66
CA PRO A 6 -4.27 -28.48 24.20
C PRO A 6 -4.37 -28.55 22.67
N GLY A 7 -3.23 -28.41 21.99
CA GLY A 7 -3.15 -28.45 20.52
C GLY A 7 -2.16 -27.47 19.88
N THR A 8 -1.47 -26.62 20.66
CA THR A 8 -0.51 -25.63 20.13
C THR A 8 0.94 -26.03 20.42
N GLU A 9 1.29 -27.30 20.21
CA GLU A 9 2.67 -27.78 20.29
C GLU A 9 3.40 -27.48 18.98
N GLY A 10 3.81 -26.23 18.84
CA GLY A 10 4.56 -25.75 17.70
C GLY A 10 4.86 -24.27 17.88
N MET A 11 6.09 -23.96 18.26
CA MET A 11 6.59 -22.59 18.25
C MET A 11 6.65 -22.12 16.79
N HIS A 12 5.55 -21.56 16.29
CA HIS A 12 5.61 -20.65 15.16
C HIS A 12 6.15 -19.32 15.70
N THR A 13 7.46 -19.27 15.89
CA THR A 13 8.16 -17.98 15.84
C THR A 13 7.97 -17.51 14.41
N PHE A 14 6.94 -16.68 14.17
CA PHE A 14 6.84 -15.95 12.93
C PHE A 14 8.16 -15.18 12.79
N SER A 15 8.96 -15.54 11.79
CA SER A 15 10.22 -14.87 11.52
C SER A 15 9.89 -13.41 11.23
N GLU A 16 10.35 -12.49 12.09
CA GLU A 16 10.16 -11.03 11.97
C GLU A 16 10.76 -10.42 10.67
N GLY A 17 11.28 -11.25 9.77
CA GLY A 17 12.01 -10.83 8.57
C GLY A 17 11.25 -10.91 7.25
N ASP A 18 10.02 -11.43 7.20
CA ASP A 18 9.32 -11.70 5.92
C ASP A 18 8.07 -10.85 5.65
N ASP A 19 7.82 -9.82 6.48
CA ASP A 19 6.76 -8.82 6.27
C ASP A 19 7.08 -7.83 5.13
N SER A 20 8.23 -7.97 4.48
CA SER A 20 8.63 -7.15 3.32
C SER A 20 7.73 -7.33 2.09
N LEU A 21 6.85 -8.34 2.08
CA LEU A 21 5.91 -8.65 0.99
C LEU A 21 4.46 -8.30 1.33
N LEU A 22 4.17 -7.89 2.56
CA LEU A 22 2.84 -7.40 2.93
C LEU A 22 2.77 -5.89 2.65
N PRO A 23 1.63 -5.37 2.15
CA PRO A 23 1.46 -3.94 2.00
C PRO A 23 1.66 -3.29 3.36
N LEU A 24 2.68 -2.44 3.46
CA LEU A 24 3.13 -1.81 4.69
C LEU A 24 1.91 -1.30 5.48
N GLN A 25 1.66 -1.92 6.63
CA GLN A 25 0.47 -1.65 7.44
C GLN A 25 0.54 -0.26 8.09
N ASN A 26 1.72 0.35 8.13
CA ASN A 26 1.95 1.68 8.70
C ASN A 26 1.62 2.84 7.73
N LEU A 27 1.35 2.57 6.46
CA LEU A 27 1.02 3.62 5.49
C LEU A 27 -0.47 3.99 5.57
N THR A 28 -0.73 5.19 6.09
CA THR A 28 -2.07 5.78 6.12
C THR A 28 -2.22 6.75 4.95
N THR A 29 -3.28 6.57 4.15
CA THR A 29 -3.60 7.46 3.04
C THR A 29 -4.83 8.29 3.37
N THR A 30 -4.73 9.60 3.18
CA THR A 30 -5.84 10.54 3.41
C THR A 30 -6.07 11.36 2.16
N THR A 31 -7.30 11.37 1.65
CA THR A 31 -7.69 12.24 0.53
C THR A 31 -7.74 13.70 1.02
N ILE A 32 -6.89 14.56 0.47
CA ILE A 32 -6.87 16.00 0.81
C ILE A 32 -7.89 16.78 -0.05
N LEU A 33 -7.95 16.47 -1.34
CA LEU A 33 -8.80 17.14 -2.32
C LEU A 33 -9.28 16.14 -3.38
N GLY A 34 -10.55 16.22 -3.77
CA GLY A 34 -11.17 15.31 -4.74
C GLY A 34 -12.21 14.39 -4.08
N GLY A 35 -12.49 13.24 -4.69
CA GLY A 35 -13.43 12.25 -4.15
C GLY A 35 -14.90 12.65 -4.22
N TYR A 36 -15.27 13.51 -5.18
CA TYR A 36 -16.63 14.03 -5.30
C TYR A 36 -17.69 12.94 -5.60
N SER A 37 -17.28 11.81 -6.21
CA SER A 37 -18.17 10.69 -6.50
C SER A 37 -17.82 9.43 -5.69
N PRO A 38 -18.81 8.59 -5.34
CA PRO A 38 -18.58 7.35 -4.64
C PRO A 38 -17.49 6.49 -5.29
N GLY A 39 -16.52 6.02 -4.50
CA GLY A 39 -15.45 5.11 -4.94
C GLY A 39 -14.20 5.78 -5.53
N GLN A 40 -14.27 7.03 -5.99
CA GLN A 40 -13.08 7.74 -6.50
C GLN A 40 -12.05 8.03 -5.40
N ASP A 41 -12.53 8.30 -4.19
CA ASP A 41 -11.68 8.48 -3.01
C ASP A 41 -10.89 7.21 -2.70
N THR A 42 -11.54 6.06 -2.79
CA THR A 42 -11.01 4.74 -2.48
C THR A 42 -9.98 4.33 -3.52
N THR A 43 -10.29 4.46 -4.81
CA THR A 43 -9.33 4.20 -5.90
C THR A 43 -8.09 5.09 -5.78
N GLY A 44 -8.27 6.38 -5.50
CA GLY A 44 -7.15 7.31 -5.32
C GLY A 44 -6.27 6.93 -4.13
N GLN A 45 -6.87 6.58 -2.99
CA GLN A 45 -6.14 6.12 -1.81
C GLN A 45 -5.41 4.79 -2.05
N LEU A 46 -6.03 3.84 -2.76
CA LEU A 46 -5.41 2.57 -3.11
C LEU A 46 -4.16 2.75 -3.99
N LEU A 47 -4.28 3.59 -5.04
CA LEU A 47 -3.14 3.94 -5.89
C LEU A 47 -2.04 4.64 -5.09
N ALA A 48 -2.39 5.64 -4.28
CA ALA A 48 -1.42 6.36 -3.45
C ALA A 48 -0.69 5.42 -2.47
N ARG A 49 -1.42 4.48 -1.84
CA ARG A 49 -0.83 3.49 -0.93
C ARG A 49 0.13 2.56 -1.67
N GLN A 50 -0.24 2.11 -2.86
CA GLN A 50 0.59 1.18 -3.61
C GLN A 50 1.84 1.86 -4.19
N ILE A 51 1.71 3.12 -4.64
CA ILE A 51 2.87 3.92 -5.00
C ILE A 51 3.81 4.05 -3.80
N ALA A 52 3.31 4.46 -2.64
CA ALA A 52 4.12 4.59 -1.43
C ALA A 52 4.81 3.27 -1.03
N THR A 53 4.09 2.15 -1.11
CA THR A 53 4.63 0.80 -0.83
C THR A 53 5.76 0.47 -1.80
N ALA A 54 5.55 0.67 -3.11
CA ALA A 54 6.56 0.37 -4.13
C ALA A 54 7.82 1.24 -3.95
N ILE A 55 7.66 2.52 -3.60
CA ILE A 55 8.77 3.43 -3.29
C ILE A 55 9.55 2.93 -2.07
N ALA A 56 8.86 2.60 -0.98
CA ALA A 56 9.48 2.12 0.25
C ALA A 56 10.21 0.78 0.04
N THR A 57 9.64 -0.13 -0.78
CA THR A 57 10.30 -1.39 -1.15
C THR A 57 11.57 -1.14 -1.96
N LYS A 58 11.56 -0.18 -2.89
CA LYS A 58 12.75 0.18 -3.70
C LYS A 58 13.80 0.91 -2.86
N THR A 59 13.38 1.76 -1.91
CA THR A 59 14.24 2.61 -1.08
C THR A 59 13.88 2.47 0.40
N PRO A 60 14.48 1.52 1.13
CA PRO A 60 14.08 1.19 2.51
C PRO A 60 14.22 2.32 3.54
N ASN A 61 15.05 3.33 3.26
CA ASN A 61 15.23 4.48 4.14
C ASN A 61 14.25 5.63 3.85
N GLU A 62 13.36 5.46 2.88
CA GLU A 62 12.37 6.48 2.54
C GLU A 62 11.28 6.59 3.61
N ASN A 63 11.21 7.74 4.27
CA ASN A 63 10.24 8.03 5.33
C ASN A 63 9.57 9.40 5.16
N ARG A 64 9.75 10.06 4.00
CA ARG A 64 9.12 11.36 3.74
C ARG A 64 7.64 11.19 3.45
N LEU A 65 6.88 12.23 3.78
CA LEU A 65 5.46 12.31 3.42
C LEU A 65 5.32 12.31 1.89
N LEU A 66 4.56 11.34 1.36
CA LEU A 66 4.19 11.30 -0.05
C LEU A 66 2.88 12.06 -0.28
N VAL A 67 2.91 13.02 -1.20
CA VAL A 67 1.71 13.69 -1.71
C VAL A 67 1.55 13.33 -3.18
N VAL A 68 0.38 12.83 -3.56
CA VAL A 68 0.09 12.39 -4.93
C VAL A 68 -1.08 13.20 -5.48
N GLY A 69 -0.87 13.82 -6.65
CA GLY A 69 -1.93 14.40 -7.46
C GLY A 69 -2.30 13.44 -8.59
N LEU A 70 -3.54 12.94 -8.59
CA LEU A 70 -4.02 11.97 -9.58
C LEU A 70 -5.08 12.60 -10.49
N GLY A 71 -4.81 12.65 -11.79
CA GLY A 71 -5.74 13.12 -12.82
C GLY A 71 -6.57 11.98 -13.42
N LEU A 72 -7.23 11.17 -12.57
CA LEU A 72 -8.01 10.02 -13.04
C LEU A 72 -9.30 10.48 -13.72
N GLY A 73 -9.67 9.78 -14.80
CA GLY A 73 -10.98 9.96 -15.45
C GLY A 73 -12.13 9.46 -14.56
N LYS A 74 -13.37 9.54 -15.07
CA LYS A 74 -14.54 9.00 -14.37
C LYS A 74 -14.54 7.47 -14.28
N GLU A 75 -13.86 6.82 -15.21
CA GLU A 75 -13.68 5.38 -15.25
C GLU A 75 -12.66 4.95 -14.19
N THR A 76 -13.00 3.91 -13.43
CA THR A 76 -12.05 3.25 -12.53
C THR A 76 -10.94 2.62 -13.38
N PRO A 77 -9.66 2.85 -13.07
CA PRO A 77 -8.57 2.19 -13.78
C PRO A 77 -8.72 0.67 -13.63
N ASP A 78 -8.58 -0.02 -14.75
CA ASP A 78 -8.48 -1.47 -14.74
C ASP A 78 -7.13 -1.92 -14.15
N ARG A 79 -6.96 -3.23 -14.03
CA ARG A 79 -5.77 -3.82 -13.44
C ARG A 79 -4.49 -3.46 -14.22
N ASP A 80 -4.58 -3.40 -15.54
CA ASP A 80 -3.42 -3.15 -16.40
C ASP A 80 -2.99 -1.68 -16.30
N ALA A 81 -3.96 -0.76 -16.32
CA ALA A 81 -3.72 0.66 -16.05
C ALA A 81 -3.14 0.88 -14.66
N PHE A 82 -3.61 0.15 -13.65
CA PHE A 82 -3.07 0.22 -12.30
C PHE A 82 -1.57 -0.13 -12.27
N PHE A 83 -1.16 -1.27 -12.85
CA PHE A 83 0.25 -1.64 -12.90
C PHE A 83 1.09 -0.67 -13.73
N ALA A 84 0.58 -0.23 -14.88
CA ALA A 84 1.26 0.74 -15.72
C ALA A 84 1.56 2.06 -14.97
N ILE A 85 0.64 2.52 -14.11
CA ILE A 85 0.85 3.70 -13.27
C ILE A 85 1.98 3.45 -12.25
N ILE A 86 1.98 2.31 -11.57
CA ILE A 86 3.02 1.99 -10.58
C ILE A 86 4.39 1.90 -11.25
N ASP A 87 4.48 1.20 -12.39
CA ASP A 87 5.72 1.04 -13.15
C ASP A 87 6.24 2.40 -13.63
N LEU A 88 5.36 3.27 -14.13
CA LEU A 88 5.72 4.63 -14.53
C LEU A 88 6.31 5.44 -13.37
N VAL A 89 5.72 5.35 -12.18
CA VAL A 89 6.25 6.06 -11.01
C VAL A 89 7.64 5.53 -10.63
N LEU A 90 7.83 4.21 -10.67
CA LEU A 90 9.13 3.59 -10.35
C LEU A 90 10.24 3.92 -11.36
N GLN A 91 9.88 4.26 -12.60
CA GLN A 91 10.83 4.74 -13.62
C GLN A 91 11.28 6.19 -13.40
N CYS A 92 10.45 7.01 -12.74
CA CYS A 92 10.74 8.42 -12.49
C CYS A 92 11.63 8.66 -11.26
N LEU A 93 11.89 7.62 -10.46
CA LEU A 93 12.61 7.65 -9.19
C LEU A 93 13.97 6.97 -9.31
#